data_AF-A0A5A5RA37-F1
#
_entry.id   AF-A0A5A5RA37-F1
#
_cell.length_a   1.000
_cell.length_b   1.000
_cell.length_c   1.000
_cell.angle_alpha   90.00
_cell.angle_beta   90.00
_cell.angle_gamma   90.00
#
_symmetry.space_group_name_H-M   'P 1'
#
loop_
_entity.id
_entity.type
_entity.pdbx_description
1 polymer ?
#
loop_
_entity_poly.entity_id
_entity_poly.type
_entity_poly.pdbx_seq_one_letter_code
_entity_poly.pdbx_strand_id
1 'polypeptide(L)'
;MNKNARFVLASIISLPFIAHSPAFAGVVSGTGTVTGYFDNPITIPGSVYTGIGTNTIEWGTPFNDSSFTNQLSFTPFNFTDQPKGQDFVAGLLYYRNGTIPLSTRIDGVDLIINTTSSDPDFTQTLPLKITIVNTPNVADPIASADFIYFTDFPDRGSFRVLEGEETYVKVITQFNSLDLVGFGAVGDPLKGFLSPSTGPNPFPAVPEPSSILGLLALGLLGMGSVFNKQRK
;
A
#
# COMPACT_ATOMS: atom_id res chain seq x y z
N MET A 1 -74.20 -16.10 -50.35
CA MET A 1 -73.57 -15.62 -49.10
C MET A 1 -72.39 -16.51 -48.78
N ASN A 2 -71.33 -15.90 -48.28
CA ASN A 2 -69.92 -16.29 -48.37
C ASN A 2 -69.49 -17.22 -47.21
N LYS A 3 -68.53 -18.14 -47.45
CA LYS A 3 -67.23 -18.25 -46.73
C LYS A 3 -66.61 -19.65 -46.84
N ASN A 4 -65.59 -19.75 -47.69
CA ASN A 4 -64.57 -20.80 -47.68
C ASN A 4 -63.60 -20.54 -46.51
N ALA A 5 -63.45 -21.50 -45.59
CA ALA A 5 -62.41 -21.47 -44.56
C ALA A 5 -61.19 -22.28 -45.05
N ARG A 6 -60.10 -21.60 -45.36
CA ARG A 6 -58.79 -22.22 -45.66
C ARG A 6 -58.03 -22.40 -44.34
N PHE A 7 -57.65 -23.64 -44.04
CA PHE A 7 -56.69 -23.95 -42.98
C PHE A 7 -55.28 -23.60 -43.46
N VAL A 8 -54.58 -22.74 -42.72
CA VAL A 8 -53.16 -22.44 -42.93
C VAL A 8 -52.37 -23.20 -41.87
N LEU A 9 -51.54 -24.16 -42.28
CA LEU A 9 -50.55 -24.76 -41.39
C LEU A 9 -49.42 -23.74 -41.17
N ALA A 10 -49.21 -23.35 -39.92
CA ALA A 10 -48.04 -22.58 -39.51
C ALA A 10 -46.88 -23.56 -39.23
N SER A 11 -45.86 -23.54 -40.10
CA SER A 11 -44.59 -24.24 -39.85
C SER A 11 -43.78 -23.46 -38.81
N ILE A 12 -43.55 -24.05 -37.64
CA ILE A 12 -42.68 -23.48 -36.61
C ILE A 12 -41.23 -23.78 -37.02
N ILE A 13 -40.49 -22.74 -37.40
CA ILE A 13 -39.04 -22.83 -37.64
C ILE A 13 -38.36 -22.84 -36.27
N SER A 14 -37.82 -24.00 -35.87
CA SER A 14 -36.95 -24.13 -34.70
C SER A 14 -35.58 -23.54 -35.02
N LEU A 15 -35.29 -22.34 -34.52
CA LEU A 15 -33.95 -21.77 -34.55
C LEU A 15 -33.07 -22.50 -33.51
N PRO A 16 -31.88 -23.01 -33.88
CA PRO A 16 -30.96 -23.57 -32.90
C PRO A 16 -30.46 -22.45 -31.98
N PHE A 17 -30.71 -22.60 -30.68
CA PHE A 17 -30.12 -21.76 -29.64
C PHE A 17 -28.65 -22.15 -29.51
N ILE A 18 -27.73 -21.38 -30.10
CA ILE A 18 -26.30 -21.56 -29.85
C ILE A 18 -26.03 -21.04 -28.44
N ALA A 19 -25.92 -21.95 -27.48
CA ALA A 19 -25.44 -21.65 -26.15
C ALA A 19 -24.00 -21.11 -26.26
N HIS A 20 -23.86 -19.78 -26.20
CA HIS A 20 -22.58 -19.15 -25.93
C HIS A 20 -22.28 -19.41 -24.46
N SER A 21 -21.60 -20.51 -24.15
CA SER A 21 -20.88 -20.62 -22.89
C SER A 21 -19.90 -19.44 -22.85
N PRO A 22 -19.98 -18.52 -21.88
CA PRO A 22 -18.91 -17.56 -21.70
C PRO A 22 -17.66 -18.38 -21.40
N ALA A 23 -16.73 -18.45 -22.35
CA ALA A 23 -15.38 -18.87 -22.04
C ALA A 23 -14.88 -17.86 -21.02
N PHE A 24 -14.76 -18.27 -19.75
CA PHE A 24 -14.03 -17.48 -18.78
C PHE A 24 -12.64 -17.29 -19.36
N ALA A 25 -12.31 -16.06 -19.75
CA ALA A 25 -10.96 -15.70 -20.12
C ALA A 25 -10.07 -16.18 -18.97
N GLY A 26 -9.13 -17.07 -19.28
CA GLY A 26 -8.20 -17.58 -18.27
C GLY A 26 -7.50 -16.42 -17.58
N VAL A 27 -7.27 -16.57 -16.29
CA VAL A 27 -6.47 -15.61 -15.52
C VAL A 27 -5.10 -15.50 -16.20
N VAL A 28 -4.73 -14.29 -16.64
CA VAL A 28 -3.40 -14.05 -17.21
C VAL A 28 -2.40 -14.04 -16.05
N SER A 29 -1.47 -14.98 -16.09
CA SER A 29 -0.43 -15.16 -15.07
C SER A 29 0.97 -15.05 -15.70
N GLY A 30 1.92 -14.53 -14.93
CA GLY A 30 3.29 -14.31 -15.38
C GLY A 30 4.33 -14.84 -14.39
N THR A 31 5.52 -15.15 -14.91
CA THR A 31 6.68 -15.58 -14.12
C THR A 31 7.86 -14.70 -14.52
N GLY A 32 8.60 -14.21 -13.53
CA GLY A 32 9.66 -13.26 -13.80
C GLY A 32 10.51 -12.91 -12.59
N THR A 33 11.43 -11.98 -12.81
CA THR A 33 12.37 -11.53 -11.81
C THR A 33 12.04 -10.12 -11.35
N VAL A 34 12.39 -9.81 -10.10
CA VAL A 34 12.33 -8.45 -9.55
C VAL A 34 13.74 -7.99 -9.23
N THR A 35 14.03 -6.72 -9.52
CA THR A 35 15.24 -6.04 -9.05
C THR A 35 14.85 -4.70 -8.46
N GLY A 36 15.72 -4.10 -7.66
CA GLY A 36 15.51 -2.74 -7.19
C GLY A 36 16.81 -2.04 -6.82
N TYR A 37 16.83 -0.72 -7.00
CA TYR A 37 17.95 0.13 -6.62
C TYR A 37 17.48 1.50 -6.13
N PHE A 38 18.33 2.18 -5.38
CA PHE A 38 18.08 3.51 -4.84
C PHE A 38 18.73 4.58 -5.70
N ASP A 39 18.04 5.69 -5.94
CA ASP A 39 18.54 6.84 -6.70
C ASP A 39 17.94 8.16 -6.21
N ASN A 40 18.37 9.29 -6.78
CA ASN A 40 17.81 10.62 -6.55
C ASN A 40 17.62 11.00 -5.06
N PRO A 41 18.68 10.97 -4.24
CA PRO A 41 18.55 11.32 -2.83
C PRO A 41 18.16 12.80 -2.67
N ILE A 42 17.20 13.06 -1.77
CA ILE A 42 16.81 14.41 -1.36
C ILE A 42 17.72 14.81 -0.20
N THR A 43 18.55 15.82 -0.42
CA THR A 43 19.66 16.18 0.47
C THR A 43 19.52 17.61 1.00
N ILE A 44 20.23 17.87 2.08
CA ILE A 44 20.45 19.20 2.66
C ILE A 44 21.95 19.51 2.63
N PRO A 45 22.37 20.78 2.83
CA PRO A 45 23.79 21.09 3.00
C PRO A 45 24.40 20.28 4.15
N GLY A 46 25.41 19.47 3.84
CA GLY A 46 26.09 18.60 4.81
C GLY A 46 25.62 17.15 4.83
N SER A 47 24.62 16.76 4.02
CA SER A 47 24.22 15.35 3.87
C SER A 47 25.41 14.45 3.55
N VAL A 48 25.49 13.32 4.25
CA VAL A 48 26.49 12.27 4.01
C VAL A 48 25.74 11.01 3.61
N TYR A 49 26.03 10.46 2.43
CA TYR A 49 25.38 9.25 1.95
C TYR A 49 26.25 8.51 0.93
N THR A 50 26.01 7.20 0.79
CA THR A 50 26.65 6.34 -0.21
C THR A 50 25.66 5.27 -0.70
N GLY A 51 25.98 4.58 -1.81
CA GLY A 51 25.19 3.45 -2.31
C GLY A 51 24.14 3.78 -3.39
N ILE A 52 24.13 5.01 -3.93
CA ILE A 52 23.31 5.37 -5.09
C ILE A 52 23.58 4.46 -6.29
N GLY A 53 22.52 4.04 -6.97
CA GLY A 53 22.54 3.08 -8.07
C GLY A 53 22.66 1.63 -7.63
N THR A 54 22.65 1.34 -6.32
CA THR A 54 22.68 -0.02 -5.77
C THR A 54 21.39 -0.33 -5.01
N ASN A 55 21.21 -1.60 -4.60
CA ASN A 55 20.06 -2.01 -3.80
C ASN A 55 20.15 -1.59 -2.31
N THR A 56 21.18 -0.83 -1.92
CA THR A 56 21.38 -0.37 -0.55
C THR A 56 21.86 1.08 -0.55
N ILE A 57 21.23 1.93 0.26
CA ILE A 57 21.69 3.29 0.53
C ILE A 57 21.97 3.43 2.02
N GLU A 58 23.11 4.03 2.35
CA GLU A 58 23.46 4.40 3.73
C GLU A 58 23.60 5.91 3.84
N TRP A 59 23.19 6.48 4.98
CA TRP A 59 23.31 7.91 5.23
C TRP A 59 23.60 8.27 6.68
N GLY A 60 24.04 9.52 6.85
CA GLY A 60 24.42 10.11 8.10
C GLY A 60 25.84 9.74 8.53
N THR A 61 26.35 10.50 9.50
CA THR A 61 27.55 10.13 10.26
C THR A 61 27.09 9.59 11.60
N PRO A 62 27.60 8.45 12.10
CA PRO A 62 27.25 7.95 13.43
C PRO A 62 27.53 9.02 14.49
N PHE A 63 26.59 9.24 15.41
CA PHE A 63 26.73 10.25 16.46
C PHE A 63 27.89 9.94 17.44
N ASN A 64 28.19 8.66 17.65
CA ASN A 64 29.32 8.16 18.45
C ASN A 64 29.69 6.74 18.01
N ASP A 65 30.76 6.18 18.60
CA ASP A 65 31.31 4.86 18.26
C ASP A 65 30.36 3.67 18.56
N SER A 66 29.31 3.88 19.35
CA SER A 66 28.28 2.87 19.63
C SER A 66 27.05 3.01 18.73
N SER A 67 27.02 4.03 17.87
CA SER A 67 25.97 4.26 16.88
C SER A 67 26.41 3.76 15.50
N PHE A 68 25.49 3.75 14.55
CA PHE A 68 25.71 3.39 13.16
C PHE A 68 24.99 4.34 12.22
N THR A 69 25.33 4.26 10.95
CA THR A 69 24.64 4.98 9.87
C THR A 69 23.24 4.42 9.69
N ASN A 70 22.33 5.29 9.27
CA ASN A 70 21.04 4.85 8.78
C ASN A 70 21.20 4.11 7.45
N GLN A 71 20.33 3.13 7.20
CA GLN A 71 20.39 2.34 5.96
C GLN A 71 19.00 1.92 5.49
N LEU A 72 18.76 2.00 4.19
CA LEU A 72 17.70 1.25 3.50
C LEU A 72 18.33 0.23 2.58
N SER A 73 17.80 -0.99 2.57
CA SER A 73 18.20 -2.03 1.62
C SER A 73 16.97 -2.72 1.05
N PHE A 74 16.99 -3.04 -0.24
CA PHE A 74 15.91 -3.76 -0.91
C PHE A 74 16.37 -5.15 -1.33
N THR A 75 15.66 -6.17 -0.84
CA THR A 75 15.86 -7.57 -1.23
C THR A 75 14.65 -8.03 -2.06
N PRO A 76 14.79 -8.21 -3.38
CA PRO A 76 13.67 -8.54 -4.26
C PRO A 76 13.19 -9.98 -4.07
N PHE A 77 11.91 -10.21 -4.35
CA PHE A 77 11.31 -11.54 -4.49
C PHE A 77 10.82 -11.75 -5.92
N ASN A 78 11.36 -12.77 -6.58
CA ASN A 78 10.86 -13.20 -7.88
C ASN A 78 9.43 -13.74 -7.76
N PHE A 79 8.69 -13.67 -8.85
CA PHE A 79 7.29 -14.09 -8.89
C PHE A 79 7.13 -15.26 -9.87
N THR A 80 6.19 -16.15 -9.58
CA THR A 80 5.90 -17.34 -10.39
C THR A 80 4.40 -17.53 -10.47
N ASP A 81 3.90 -17.73 -11.69
CA ASP A 81 2.49 -17.87 -12.03
C ASP A 81 1.59 -16.76 -11.45
N GLN A 82 2.15 -15.56 -11.25
CA GLN A 82 1.50 -14.44 -10.58
C GLN A 82 0.34 -13.92 -11.45
N PRO A 83 -0.90 -14.02 -10.96
CA PRO A 83 -2.06 -13.47 -11.65
C PRO A 83 -1.99 -11.94 -11.74
N LYS A 84 -2.41 -11.40 -12.89
CA LYS A 84 -2.73 -9.97 -12.98
C LYS A 84 -3.85 -9.59 -12.02
N GLY A 85 -3.77 -8.37 -11.48
CA GLY A 85 -4.73 -7.85 -10.52
C GLY A 85 -4.70 -8.53 -9.14
N GLN A 86 -3.75 -9.44 -8.89
CA GLN A 86 -3.51 -9.98 -7.55
C GLN A 86 -2.25 -9.38 -6.93
N ASP A 87 -2.34 -9.13 -5.64
CA ASP A 87 -1.25 -8.60 -4.83
C ASP A 87 -0.14 -9.65 -4.70
N PHE A 88 1.09 -9.16 -4.70
CA PHE A 88 2.26 -9.98 -4.40
C PHE A 88 3.32 -9.14 -3.68
N VAL A 89 4.26 -9.82 -3.05
CA VAL A 89 5.39 -9.18 -2.38
C VAL A 89 6.50 -8.97 -3.40
N ALA A 90 6.79 -7.72 -3.78
CA ALA A 90 7.89 -7.41 -4.67
C ALA A 90 9.26 -7.62 -4.02
N GLY A 91 9.33 -7.48 -2.69
CA GLY A 91 10.54 -7.69 -1.91
C GLY A 91 10.41 -7.23 -0.47
N LEU A 92 11.53 -7.28 0.23
CA LEU A 92 11.71 -6.74 1.58
C LEU A 92 12.43 -5.40 1.51
N LEU A 93 11.85 -4.39 2.12
CA LEU A 93 12.51 -3.12 2.39
C LEU A 93 13.02 -3.14 3.84
N TYR A 94 14.32 -3.32 3.97
CA TYR A 94 15.04 -3.26 5.22
C TYR A 94 15.32 -1.82 5.61
N TYR A 95 15.19 -1.52 6.91
CA TYR A 95 15.57 -0.24 7.49
C TYR A 95 16.33 -0.48 8.80
N ARG A 96 17.58 0.00 8.84
CA ARG A 96 18.38 0.19 10.06
C ARG A 96 18.32 1.66 10.48
N ASN A 97 17.79 1.92 11.68
CA ASN A 97 17.69 3.25 12.26
C ASN A 97 18.75 3.44 13.35
N GLY A 98 19.77 4.25 13.06
CA GLY A 98 20.85 4.60 13.96
C GLY A 98 20.84 6.08 14.29
N THR A 99 21.57 6.44 15.34
CA THR A 99 21.67 7.83 15.79
C THR A 99 22.68 8.61 14.97
N ILE A 100 22.22 9.63 14.25
CA ILE A 100 23.06 10.52 13.42
C ILE A 100 22.81 12.00 13.77
N PRO A 101 23.80 12.90 13.59
CA PRO A 101 23.53 14.33 13.62
C PRO A 101 22.58 14.72 12.47
N LEU A 102 21.53 15.48 12.79
CA LEU A 102 20.53 15.95 11.82
C LEU A 102 21.13 16.74 10.65
N SER A 103 22.33 17.30 10.77
CA SER A 103 23.03 17.99 9.68
C SER A 103 23.60 17.06 8.60
N THR A 104 23.67 15.75 8.88
CA THR A 104 24.25 14.74 7.98
C THR A 104 23.19 13.87 7.31
N ARG A 105 21.92 14.09 7.63
CA ARG A 105 20.78 13.28 7.15
C ARG A 105 20.49 13.49 5.67
N ILE A 106 19.65 12.62 5.12
CA ILE A 106 18.87 12.85 3.90
C ILE A 106 17.39 12.90 4.26
N ASP A 107 16.59 13.58 3.44
CA ASP A 107 15.14 13.74 3.67
C ASP A 107 14.30 12.82 2.75
N GLY A 108 14.94 12.07 1.84
CA GLY A 108 14.27 11.13 0.96
C GLY A 108 15.20 10.50 -0.07
N VAL A 109 14.67 9.50 -0.78
CA VAL A 109 15.35 8.76 -1.86
C VAL A 109 14.30 8.09 -2.74
N ASP A 110 14.60 7.82 -4.00
CA ASP A 110 13.76 7.00 -4.86
C ASP A 110 14.18 5.54 -4.77
N LEU A 111 13.23 4.61 -4.61
CA LEU A 111 13.40 3.18 -4.85
C LEU A 111 12.80 2.84 -6.22
N ILE A 112 13.64 2.41 -7.15
CA ILE A 112 13.21 2.02 -8.50
C ILE A 112 13.12 0.49 -8.51
N ILE A 113 11.89 -0.05 -8.59
CA ILE A 113 11.64 -1.49 -8.73
C ILE A 113 11.44 -1.82 -10.19
N ASN A 114 12.17 -2.81 -10.71
CA ASN A 114 12.01 -3.30 -12.08
C ASN A 114 11.59 -4.76 -12.06
N THR A 115 10.61 -5.11 -12.88
CA THR A 115 10.20 -6.48 -13.15
C THR A 115 10.56 -6.86 -14.57
N THR A 116 10.98 -8.11 -14.77
CA THR A 116 11.31 -8.64 -16.11
C THR A 116 10.66 -10.01 -16.28
N SER A 117 9.98 -10.20 -17.40
CA SER A 117 9.29 -11.44 -17.74
C SER A 117 9.35 -11.68 -19.24
N SER A 118 9.18 -12.92 -19.68
CA SER A 118 8.97 -13.22 -21.10
C SER A 118 7.64 -12.66 -21.63
N ASP A 119 6.68 -12.44 -20.74
CA ASP A 119 5.43 -11.73 -21.04
C ASP A 119 5.65 -10.22 -20.78
N PRO A 120 5.53 -9.36 -21.82
CA PRO A 120 5.76 -7.92 -21.69
C PRO A 120 4.84 -7.25 -20.69
N ASP A 121 3.65 -7.81 -20.43
CA ASP A 121 2.72 -7.25 -19.46
C ASP A 121 3.21 -7.37 -18.01
N PHE A 122 4.23 -8.18 -17.76
CA PHE A 122 4.89 -8.33 -16.46
C PHE A 122 6.30 -7.70 -16.44
N THR A 123 6.68 -6.98 -17.50
CA THR A 123 7.94 -6.23 -17.59
C THR A 123 7.69 -4.75 -17.39
N GLN A 124 7.97 -4.24 -16.19
CA GLN A 124 7.53 -2.91 -15.76
C GLN A 124 8.57 -2.24 -14.85
N THR A 125 8.49 -0.92 -14.76
CA THR A 125 9.31 -0.11 -13.85
C THR A 125 8.38 0.69 -12.95
N LEU A 126 8.56 0.56 -11.64
CA LEU A 126 7.82 1.26 -10.61
C LEU A 126 8.80 2.15 -9.81
N PRO A 127 8.85 3.46 -10.09
CA PRO A 127 9.58 4.41 -9.27
C PRO A 127 8.77 4.76 -8.02
N LEU A 128 9.34 4.54 -6.84
CA LEU A 128 8.73 4.86 -5.55
C LEU A 128 9.55 5.95 -4.85
N LYS A 129 9.00 7.15 -4.76
CA LYS A 129 9.60 8.21 -3.96
C LYS A 129 9.39 7.91 -2.49
N ILE A 130 10.47 7.81 -1.73
CA ILE A 130 10.44 7.58 -0.29
C ILE A 130 10.80 8.88 0.41
N THR A 131 9.89 9.38 1.26
CA THR A 131 10.24 10.42 2.24
C THR A 131 10.85 9.75 3.46
N ILE A 132 11.95 10.29 3.97
CA ILE A 132 12.63 9.84 5.19
C ILE A 132 12.48 10.93 6.24
N VAL A 133 11.91 10.58 7.38
CA VAL A 133 11.74 11.48 8.52
C VAL A 133 12.62 11.02 9.66
N ASN A 134 13.64 11.84 9.94
CA ASN A 134 14.53 11.64 11.08
C ASN A 134 13.95 12.43 12.26
N THR A 135 13.68 11.75 13.37
CA THR A 135 12.95 12.27 14.52
C THR A 135 13.91 12.67 15.65
N PRO A 136 13.56 13.68 16.47
CA PRO A 136 14.32 13.95 17.69
C PRO A 136 14.15 12.80 18.70
N ASN A 137 15.27 12.29 19.20
CA ASN A 137 15.27 11.30 20.27
C ASN A 137 14.77 11.91 21.58
N VAL A 138 13.66 11.36 22.10
CA VAL A 138 12.99 11.74 23.35
C VAL A 138 12.82 10.51 24.25
N ALA A 139 12.22 10.70 25.44
CA ALA A 139 12.06 9.61 26.40
C ALA A 139 11.11 8.49 25.93
N ASP A 140 10.16 8.79 25.04
CA ASP A 140 9.26 7.81 24.43
C ASP A 140 9.92 7.17 23.19
N PRO A 141 10.21 5.85 23.21
CA PRO A 141 10.81 5.17 22.07
C PRO A 141 9.95 5.21 20.81
N ILE A 142 8.62 5.22 20.95
CA ILE A 142 7.70 5.24 19.81
C ILE A 142 7.71 6.61 19.12
N ALA A 143 7.82 7.69 19.90
CA ALA A 143 7.94 9.05 19.39
C ALA A 143 9.33 9.36 18.80
N SER A 144 10.35 8.58 19.20
CA SER A 144 11.74 8.66 18.71
C SER A 144 12.01 7.74 17.53
N ALA A 145 11.00 7.03 17.03
CA ALA A 145 11.16 6.14 15.89
C ALA A 145 11.25 6.95 14.60
N ASP A 146 12.35 6.80 13.87
CA ASP A 146 12.46 7.31 12.52
C ASP A 146 11.56 6.49 11.60
N PHE A 147 11.12 7.14 10.52
CA PHE A 147 10.15 6.52 9.65
C PHE A 147 10.27 6.93 8.21
N ILE A 148 9.76 6.06 7.36
CA ILE A 148 9.63 6.29 5.94
C ILE A 148 8.16 6.16 5.51
N TYR A 149 7.82 6.83 4.43
CA TYR A 149 6.57 6.60 3.72
C TYR A 149 6.75 6.90 2.23
N PHE A 150 5.85 6.37 1.42
CA PHE A 150 5.86 6.64 -0.01
C PHE A 150 5.21 8.01 -0.27
N THR A 151 5.99 8.96 -0.79
CA THR A 151 5.61 10.38 -0.92
C THR A 151 4.33 10.54 -1.74
N ASP A 152 4.22 9.79 -2.83
CA ASP A 152 3.08 9.86 -3.75
C ASP A 152 1.87 9.02 -3.26
N PHE A 153 2.02 8.28 -2.14
CA PHE A 153 0.99 7.40 -1.56
C PHE A 153 0.93 7.51 -0.02
N PRO A 154 0.65 8.71 0.54
CA PRO A 154 0.67 8.93 1.99
C PRO A 154 -0.45 8.20 2.73
N ASP A 155 -1.52 7.80 2.03
CA ASP A 155 -2.62 7.00 2.55
C ASP A 155 -2.22 5.56 2.88
N ARG A 156 -1.04 5.11 2.42
CA ARG A 156 -0.45 3.81 2.78
C ARG A 156 0.24 3.81 4.14
N GLY A 157 0.27 4.97 4.80
CA GLY A 157 0.89 5.14 6.10
C GLY A 157 2.42 5.15 6.03
N SER A 158 3.04 4.85 7.16
CA SER A 158 4.49 4.83 7.34
C SER A 158 4.98 3.52 7.94
N PHE A 159 6.22 3.18 7.60
CA PHE A 159 6.99 2.16 8.28
C PHE A 159 8.00 2.84 9.20
N ARG A 160 7.95 2.49 10.49
CA ARG A 160 8.73 3.14 11.55
C ARG A 160 9.65 2.13 12.20
N VAL A 161 10.88 2.53 12.53
CA VAL A 161 11.88 1.68 13.20
C VAL A 161 12.40 2.41 14.42
N LEU A 162 12.43 1.69 15.56
CA LEU A 162 12.90 2.25 16.82
C LEU A 162 14.37 2.65 16.72
N GLU A 163 14.76 3.63 17.52
CA GLU A 163 16.14 4.10 17.57
C GLU A 163 17.12 2.99 17.97
N GLY A 164 18.20 2.84 17.21
CA GLY A 164 19.21 1.80 17.44
C GLY A 164 18.78 0.41 17.01
N GLU A 165 17.63 0.27 16.34
CA GLU A 165 17.10 -1.01 15.87
C GLU A 165 17.11 -1.13 14.35
N GLU A 166 16.88 -2.35 13.88
CA GLU A 166 16.79 -2.68 12.48
C GLU A 166 15.76 -3.78 12.24
N THR A 167 15.00 -3.65 11.16
CA THR A 167 13.97 -4.61 10.77
C THR A 167 13.59 -4.38 9.30
N TYR A 168 12.67 -5.16 8.78
CA TYR A 168 12.19 -4.99 7.41
C TYR A 168 10.67 -4.93 7.35
N VAL A 169 10.16 -4.42 6.24
CA VAL A 169 8.75 -4.47 5.87
C VAL A 169 8.61 -5.05 4.47
N LYS A 170 7.53 -5.79 4.22
CA LYS A 170 7.19 -6.26 2.87
C LYS A 170 6.69 -5.09 2.02
N VAL A 171 7.16 -4.99 0.78
CA VAL A 171 6.59 -4.08 -0.23
C VAL A 171 5.59 -4.86 -1.07
N ILE A 172 4.31 -4.48 -1.00
CA ILE A 172 3.22 -5.15 -1.72
C ILE A 172 2.90 -4.37 -2.99
N THR A 173 2.85 -5.09 -4.12
CA THR A 173 2.57 -4.54 -5.45
C THR A 173 1.54 -5.39 -6.19
N GLN A 174 1.02 -4.87 -7.30
CA GLN A 174 0.04 -5.56 -8.14
C GLN A 174 0.28 -5.33 -9.63
N PHE A 175 0.22 -6.40 -10.44
CA PHE A 175 0.27 -6.28 -11.91
C PHE A 175 -1.09 -5.87 -12.49
N ASN A 176 -1.36 -4.57 -12.48
CA ASN A 176 -2.37 -3.90 -13.32
C ASN A 176 -1.81 -2.65 -14.04
N SER A 177 -0.63 -2.20 -13.58
CA SER A 177 0.38 -1.34 -14.21
C SER A 177 1.63 -1.29 -13.30
N LEU A 178 1.85 -2.38 -12.55
CA LEU A 178 2.74 -2.47 -11.39
C LEU A 178 2.47 -1.31 -10.43
N ASP A 179 1.35 -1.41 -9.71
CA ASP A 179 0.96 -0.39 -8.75
C ASP A 179 1.45 -0.77 -7.35
N LEU A 180 1.81 0.24 -6.56
CA LEU A 180 2.04 0.08 -5.14
C LEU A 180 0.70 -0.14 -4.42
N VAL A 181 0.61 -1.27 -3.72
CA VAL A 181 -0.50 -1.56 -2.81
C VAL A 181 -0.20 -0.99 -1.42
N GLY A 182 1.05 -1.12 -0.96
CA GLY A 182 1.52 -0.52 0.30
C GLY A 182 2.50 -1.41 1.05
N PHE A 183 2.54 -1.24 2.37
CA PHE A 183 3.35 -2.06 3.27
C PHE A 183 2.60 -3.33 3.69
N GLY A 184 3.31 -4.45 3.71
CA GLY A 184 2.84 -5.71 4.27
C GLY A 184 3.37 -5.95 5.70
N ALA A 185 3.56 -7.21 6.07
CA ALA A 185 4.05 -7.57 7.40
C ALA A 185 5.45 -7.01 7.69
N VAL A 186 5.64 -6.53 8.92
CA VAL A 186 6.93 -6.16 9.50
C VAL A 186 7.63 -7.42 10.02
N GLY A 187 8.94 -7.53 9.80
CA GLY A 187 9.74 -8.70 10.17
C GLY A 187 9.78 -8.93 11.68
N ASP A 188 10.20 -7.91 12.43
CA ASP A 188 10.19 -7.89 13.89
C ASP A 188 9.33 -6.73 14.41
N PRO A 189 8.11 -7.00 14.93
CA PRO A 189 7.20 -5.98 15.43
C PRO A 189 7.63 -5.36 16.77
N LEU A 190 8.67 -5.90 17.42
CA LEU A 190 9.26 -5.27 18.62
C LEU A 190 10.27 -4.18 18.25
N LYS A 191 10.78 -4.19 17.01
CA LYS A 191 11.81 -3.27 16.49
C LYS A 191 11.25 -2.23 15.53
N GLY A 192 10.14 -2.53 14.88
CA GLY A 192 9.47 -1.59 13.97
C GLY A 192 7.98 -1.87 13.88
N PHE A 193 7.25 -0.91 13.34
CA PHE A 193 5.79 -0.98 13.26
C PHE A 193 5.26 -0.14 12.10
N LEU A 194 4.01 -0.43 11.73
CA LEU A 194 3.26 0.38 10.78
C LEU A 194 2.41 1.41 11.51
N SER A 195 2.27 2.58 10.92
CA SER A 195 1.40 3.64 11.39
C SER A 195 0.57 4.18 10.21
N PRO A 196 -0.73 4.46 10.38
CA PRO A 196 -1.54 5.11 9.34
C PRO A 196 -1.16 6.59 9.12
N SER A 197 -0.27 7.15 9.95
CA SER A 197 0.15 8.55 9.91
C SER A 197 1.50 8.70 9.22
N THR A 198 1.64 9.76 8.43
CA THR A 198 2.94 10.24 7.90
C THR A 198 3.50 11.41 8.72
N GLY A 199 2.82 11.81 9.80
CA GLY A 199 3.25 12.86 10.71
C GLY A 199 4.05 12.33 11.92
N PRO A 200 4.58 13.21 12.78
CA PRO A 200 5.38 12.80 13.93
C PRO A 200 4.58 12.00 14.96
N ASN A 201 3.28 12.27 15.12
CA ASN A 201 2.42 11.42 15.93
C ASN A 201 2.02 10.16 15.13
N PRO A 202 2.44 8.94 15.56
CA PRO A 202 2.11 7.71 14.85
C PRO A 202 0.64 7.30 15.01
N PHE A 203 -0.04 7.76 16.05
CA PHE A 203 -1.44 7.44 16.33
C PHE A 203 -2.21 8.73 16.63
N PRO A 204 -2.46 9.56 15.61
CA PRO A 204 -3.26 10.76 15.79
C PRO A 204 -4.64 10.37 16.31
N ALA A 205 -5.10 11.08 17.34
CA ALA A 205 -6.43 10.87 17.88
C ALA A 205 -7.46 11.07 16.76
N VAL A 206 -8.29 10.07 16.51
CA VAL A 206 -9.43 10.19 15.60
C VAL A 206 -10.43 11.14 16.28
N PRO A 207 -10.81 12.27 15.67
CA PRO A 207 -11.84 13.13 16.23
C PRO A 207 -13.11 12.30 16.45
N GLU A 208 -13.66 12.32 17.67
CA GLU A 208 -14.94 11.66 17.91
C GLU A 208 -15.97 12.23 16.90
N PRO A 209 -16.74 11.37 16.21
CA PRO A 209 -17.78 11.88 15.33
C PRO A 209 -18.74 12.71 16.19
N SER A 210 -19.01 13.95 15.78
CA SER A 210 -19.81 14.95 16.49
C SER A 210 -21.30 14.59 16.68
N SER A 211 -21.67 13.31 16.74
CA SER A 211 -23.01 12.83 16.40
C SER A 211 -23.60 11.77 17.32
N ILE A 212 -23.14 11.58 18.57
CA ILE A 212 -23.93 10.80 19.55
C ILE A 212 -25.20 11.59 19.93
N LEU A 213 -25.13 12.92 20.02
CA LEU A 213 -26.30 13.77 20.23
C LEU A 213 -27.21 13.88 18.98
N GLY A 214 -26.65 13.75 17.77
CA GLY A 214 -27.41 13.78 16.52
C GLY A 214 -28.27 12.54 16.28
N LEU A 215 -27.79 11.35 16.65
CA LEU A 215 -28.57 10.11 16.53
C LEU A 215 -29.70 10.01 17.56
N LEU A 216 -29.49 10.52 18.77
CA LEU A 216 -30.52 10.57 19.82
C LEU A 216 -31.65 11.57 19.51
N ALA A 217 -31.36 12.67 18.82
CA ALA A 217 -32.36 13.65 18.41
C ALA A 217 -33.34 13.12 17.34
N LEU A 218 -32.89 12.20 16.46
CA LEU A 218 -33.76 11.55 15.48
C LEU A 218 -34.59 10.40 16.08
N GLY A 219 -34.14 9.79 17.18
CA GLY A 219 -34.88 8.73 17.87
C GLY A 219 -36.11 9.21 18.67
N LEU A 220 -36.12 10.47 19.09
CA LEU A 220 -37.21 11.04 19.92
C LEU A 220 -38.37 11.67 19.12
N LEU A 221 -38.21 11.90 17.81
CA LEU A 221 -39.28 12.42 16.95
C LEU A 221 -40.16 11.31 16.31
N GLY A 222 -39.78 10.04 16.46
CA GLY A 222 -40.51 8.89 15.90
C GLY A 222 -41.55 8.22 16.81
N MET A 223 -41.56 8.52 18.12
CA MET A 223 -42.51 7.97 19.10
C MET A 223 -43.60 9.00 19.46
N GLY A 224 -44.25 9.55 18.46
CA GLY A 224 -45.46 10.36 18.59
C GLY A 224 -46.67 9.69 17.93
N SER A 225 -46.80 8.35 18.06
CA SER A 225 -47.94 7.62 17.51
C SER A 225 -49.16 7.73 18.43
N VAL A 226 -50.18 8.40 17.90
CA VAL A 226 -51.55 7.87 17.80
C VAL A 226 -52.13 7.26 19.09
N PHE A 227 -52.74 8.09 19.95
CA PHE A 227 -53.82 7.63 20.82
C PHE A 227 -55.15 7.77 20.08
N ASN A 228 -55.52 6.72 19.34
CA ASN A 228 -56.87 6.59 18.81
C ASN A 228 -57.76 5.87 19.82
N LYS A 229 -58.66 6.65 20.42
CA LYS A 229 -60.06 6.36 20.75
C LYS A 229 -60.49 4.88 20.65
N GLN A 230 -60.99 4.31 21.75
CA GLN A 230 -62.22 3.49 21.81
C GLN A 230 -62.63 3.13 23.26
N ARG A 231 -63.95 2.91 23.43
CA ARG A 231 -64.78 2.60 24.62
C ARG A 231 -65.38 3.85 25.28
N LYS A 232 -66.70 4.05 25.35
CA LYS A 232 -67.88 3.21 25.12
C LYS A 232 -69.04 4.11 24.66
#